data_AF-A0A918HCT9-F1
#
_entry.id   AF-A0A918HCT9-F1
#
_cell.length_a   1.000
_cell.length_b   1.000
_cell.length_c   1.000
_cell.angle_alpha   90.00
_cell.angle_beta   90.00
_cell.angle_gamma   90.00
#
_symmetry.space_group_name_H-M   'P 1'
#
loop_
_entity.id
_entity.type
_entity.pdbx_description
1 polymer ?
#
loop_
_entity_poly.entity_id
_entity_poly.type
_entity_poly.pdbx_seq_one_letter_code
_entity_poly.pdbx_strand_id
1 'polypeptide(L)'
;MEAVLGGGGSPYERIRAYLLRERDVLRGCPVGRLTMDPEVIADDALRTPVEETVDWLRGRLAELVQEGVDAGEFDAGTDPRETAATIVATVQGGYVLARASGSSTAFDSAVRGLLALLAPGRAAQSTTDA
;
A
#
# COMPACT_ATOMS: atom_id res chain seq x y z
N MET A 1 0.51 3.81 11.34
CA MET A 1 -0.17 3.44 10.08
C MET A 1 -1.60 3.93 10.09
N GLU A 2 -2.32 3.76 11.20
CA GLU A 2 -3.69 4.30 11.36
C GLU A 2 -3.80 5.81 11.17
N ALA A 3 -2.86 6.60 11.70
CA ALA A 3 -2.86 8.06 11.53
C ALA A 3 -2.77 8.54 10.06
N VAL A 4 -2.31 7.70 9.13
CA VAL A 4 -2.22 8.04 7.69
C VAL A 4 -3.40 7.49 6.91
N LEU A 5 -3.88 6.28 7.25
CA LEU A 5 -5.00 5.61 6.57
C LEU A 5 -6.39 6.07 7.09
N GLY A 6 -6.45 6.64 8.30
CA GLY A 6 -7.65 7.22 8.91
C GLY A 6 -7.71 8.75 8.84
N GLY A 7 -6.82 9.38 8.06
CA GLY A 7 -6.81 10.84 7.87
C GLY A 7 -8.01 11.36 7.06
N GLY A 8 -8.13 12.67 6.91
CA GLY A 8 -9.11 13.27 5.99
C GLY A 8 -8.69 13.13 4.51
N GLY A 9 -9.66 13.31 3.61
CA GLY A 9 -9.44 13.24 2.16
C GLY A 9 -10.08 12.02 1.50
N SER A 10 -10.04 11.97 0.17
CA SER A 10 -10.60 10.86 -0.59
C SER A 10 -9.87 9.55 -0.28
N PRO A 11 -10.51 8.39 -0.48
CA PRO A 11 -9.83 7.09 -0.45
C PRO A 11 -8.50 7.06 -1.25
N TYR A 12 -8.48 7.57 -2.47
CA TYR A 12 -7.24 7.67 -3.26
C TYR A 12 -6.19 8.57 -2.60
N GLU A 13 -6.58 9.73 -2.06
CA GLU A 13 -5.65 10.64 -1.38
C GLU A 13 -5.01 9.99 -0.15
N ARG A 14 -5.78 9.22 0.62
CA ARG A 14 -5.29 8.47 1.78
C ARG A 14 -4.31 7.36 1.38
N ILE A 15 -4.64 6.59 0.35
CA ILE A 15 -3.73 5.57 -0.22
C ILE A 15 -2.46 6.22 -0.76
N ARG A 16 -2.59 7.36 -1.46
CA ARG A 16 -1.47 8.14 -1.96
C ARG A 16 -0.57 8.66 -0.84
N ALA A 17 -1.14 9.21 0.23
CA ALA A 17 -0.39 9.65 1.41
C ALA A 17 0.35 8.48 2.06
N TYR A 18 -0.29 7.32 2.17
CA TYR A 18 0.37 6.10 2.65
C TYR A 18 1.55 5.69 1.75
N LEU A 19 1.37 5.69 0.44
CA LEU A 19 2.40 5.26 -0.52
C LEU A 19 3.56 6.26 -0.61
N LEU A 20 3.31 7.56 -0.46
CA LEU A 20 4.32 8.61 -0.53
C LEU A 20 4.95 9.00 0.81
N ARG A 21 4.50 8.42 1.94
CA ARG A 21 5.09 8.74 3.25
C ARG A 21 6.60 8.53 3.23
N GLU A 22 7.31 9.40 3.94
CA GLU A 22 8.75 9.30 4.11
C GLU A 22 9.13 7.94 4.74
N ARG A 23 10.15 7.32 4.15
CA ARG A 23 10.69 6.02 4.52
C ARG A 23 12.19 6.06 4.30
N ASP A 24 12.95 5.55 5.27
CA ASP A 24 14.31 5.11 5.00
C ASP A 24 14.27 3.78 4.25
N VAL A 25 14.05 3.84 2.93
CA VAL A 25 13.82 2.67 2.07
C VAL A 25 15.03 1.72 2.03
N LEU A 26 16.24 2.23 2.26
CA LEU A 26 17.44 1.42 2.27
C LEU A 26 17.54 0.54 3.53
N ARG A 27 16.86 0.91 4.62
CA ARG A 27 16.73 0.06 5.81
C ARG A 27 15.69 -1.05 5.65
N GLY A 28 14.93 -1.04 4.56
CA GLY A 28 13.86 -2.01 4.28
C GLY A 28 12.62 -1.80 5.14
N CYS A 29 11.56 -2.58 4.86
CA CYS A 29 10.37 -2.60 5.70
C CYS A 29 10.72 -3.23 7.07
N PRO A 30 10.36 -2.62 8.21
CA PRO A 30 10.58 -3.23 9.52
C PRO A 30 9.97 -4.65 9.62
N VAL A 31 8.72 -4.81 9.17
CA VAL A 31 8.02 -6.10 9.16
C VAL A 31 8.57 -7.02 8.07
N GLY A 32 8.83 -6.50 6.87
CA GLY A 32 9.40 -7.29 5.76
C GLY A 32 10.84 -7.76 5.99
N ARG A 33 11.56 -7.24 6.99
CA ARG A 33 12.84 -7.81 7.41
C ARG A 33 12.65 -9.08 8.24
N LEU A 34 11.60 -9.15 9.05
CA LEU A 34 11.28 -10.32 9.87
C LEU A 34 10.88 -11.52 9.01
N THR A 35 10.31 -11.29 7.81
CA THR A 35 9.99 -12.38 6.87
C THR A 35 11.22 -13.06 6.27
N MET A 36 12.41 -12.52 6.48
CA MET A 36 13.69 -13.09 6.04
C MET A 36 14.56 -13.54 7.23
N ASP A 37 14.06 -13.41 8.45
CA ASP A 37 14.75 -13.82 9.66
C ASP A 37 14.61 -15.35 9.84
N PRO A 38 15.71 -16.12 9.91
CA PRO A 38 15.64 -17.56 10.05
C PRO A 38 14.88 -18.04 11.29
N GLU A 39 14.93 -17.30 12.41
CA GLU A 39 14.22 -17.66 13.64
C GLU A 39 12.71 -17.48 13.46
N VAL A 40 12.29 -16.39 12.82
CA VAL A 40 10.88 -16.12 12.50
C VAL A 40 10.34 -17.12 11.47
N ILE A 41 11.15 -17.52 10.49
CA ILE A 41 10.77 -18.54 9.52
C ILE A 41 10.57 -19.89 10.19
N ALA A 42 11.42 -20.24 11.16
CA ALA A 42 11.40 -21.55 11.82
C ALA A 42 10.34 -21.70 12.92
N ASP A 43 9.81 -20.59 13.46
CA ASP A 43 8.87 -20.61 14.60
C ASP A 43 7.53 -19.96 14.25
N ASP A 44 6.47 -20.77 14.24
CA ASP A 44 5.10 -20.31 13.98
C ASP A 44 4.66 -19.21 14.96
N ALA A 45 5.06 -19.29 16.24
CA ALA A 45 4.70 -18.29 17.25
C ALA A 45 5.36 -16.93 17.00
N LEU A 46 6.53 -16.92 16.36
CA LEU A 46 7.20 -15.69 15.91
C LEU A 46 6.64 -15.19 14.58
N ARG A 47 6.15 -16.10 13.73
CA ARG A 47 5.55 -15.76 12.43
C ARG A 47 4.15 -15.16 12.56
N THR A 48 3.32 -15.66 13.47
CA THR A 48 1.93 -15.20 13.65
C THR A 48 1.80 -13.68 13.80
N PRO A 49 2.56 -12.98 14.67
CA PRO A 49 2.45 -11.52 14.78
C PRO A 49 2.83 -10.76 13.50
N VAL A 50 3.73 -11.32 12.68
CA VAL A 50 4.13 -10.76 11.39
C VAL A 50 2.98 -10.88 10.40
N GLU A 51 2.36 -12.06 10.32
CA GLU A 51 1.17 -12.32 9.50
C GLU A 51 0.01 -11.40 9.91
N GLU A 52 -0.32 -11.34 11.20
CA GLU A 52 -1.38 -10.48 11.72
C GLU A 52 -1.16 -9.00 11.37
N THR A 53 0.09 -8.52 11.43
CA THR A 53 0.43 -7.14 11.07
C THR A 53 0.21 -6.87 9.58
N VAL A 54 0.61 -7.81 8.72
CA VAL A 54 0.40 -7.70 7.26
C VAL A 54 -1.08 -7.80 6.94
N ASP A 55 -1.81 -8.69 7.60
CA ASP A 55 -3.24 -8.91 7.40
C ASP A 55 -4.07 -7.72 7.82
N TRP A 56 -3.74 -7.12 8.96
CA TRP A 56 -4.35 -5.88 9.41
C TRP A 56 -4.16 -4.76 8.38
N LEU A 57 -2.94 -4.59 7.84
CA LEU A 57 -2.67 -3.59 6.80
C LEU A 57 -3.46 -3.86 5.53
N ARG A 58 -3.50 -5.11 5.06
CA ARG A 58 -4.26 -5.51 3.88
C ARG A 58 -5.75 -5.25 4.09
N GLY A 59 -6.29 -5.58 5.26
CA GLY A 59 -7.68 -5.30 5.64
C GLY A 59 -8.00 -3.81 5.57
N ARG A 60 -7.19 -2.97 6.22
CA ARG A 60 -7.44 -1.52 6.23
C ARG A 60 -7.33 -0.89 4.84
N LEU A 61 -6.39 -1.36 4.01
CA LEU A 61 -6.29 -0.91 2.62
C LEU A 61 -7.48 -1.38 1.78
N ALA A 62 -7.97 -2.60 2.00
CA ALA A 62 -9.14 -3.11 1.29
C ALA A 62 -10.40 -2.31 1.65
N GLU A 63 -10.57 -1.91 2.91
CA GLU A 63 -11.65 -1.01 3.32
C GLU A 63 -11.57 0.33 2.58
N LEU A 64 -10.38 0.94 2.48
CA LEU A 64 -10.22 2.18 1.70
C LEU A 64 -10.51 1.97 0.22
N VAL A 65 -10.08 0.85 -0.38
CA VAL A 65 -10.41 0.59 -1.78
C VAL A 65 -11.91 0.41 -1.97
N GLN A 66 -12.60 -0.29 -1.06
CA GLN A 66 -14.07 -0.40 -1.10
C GLN A 66 -14.74 0.97 -0.97
N GLU A 67 -14.29 1.81 -0.03
CA GLU A 67 -14.79 3.20 0.12
C GLU A 67 -14.65 3.98 -1.20
N GLY A 68 -13.54 3.79 -1.94
CA GLY A 68 -13.31 4.44 -3.22
C GLY A 68 -14.16 3.89 -4.36
N VAL A 69 -14.43 2.59 -4.37
CA VAL A 69 -15.37 1.97 -5.33
C VAL A 69 -16.78 2.47 -5.07
N ASP A 70 -17.23 2.49 -3.82
CA ASP A 70 -18.57 2.94 -3.42
C ASP A 70 -18.79 4.43 -3.74
N ALA A 71 -17.74 5.24 -3.63
CA ALA A 71 -17.74 6.66 -3.99
C ALA A 71 -17.58 6.93 -5.51
N GLY A 72 -17.36 5.89 -6.33
CA GLY A 72 -17.10 6.03 -7.76
C GLY A 72 -15.74 6.65 -8.10
N GLU A 73 -14.81 6.68 -7.13
CA GLU A 73 -13.44 7.15 -7.31
C GLU A 73 -12.56 6.09 -7.99
N PHE A 74 -12.79 4.80 -7.68
CA PHE A 74 -12.18 3.67 -8.38
C PHE A 74 -13.16 3.03 -9.37
N ASP A 75 -12.63 2.30 -10.35
CA ASP A 75 -13.45 1.56 -11.31
C ASP A 75 -14.33 0.53 -10.58
N ALA A 76 -15.58 0.37 -10.99
CA ALA A 76 -16.54 -0.53 -10.37
C ALA A 76 -16.12 -2.02 -10.40
N GLY A 77 -15.22 -2.40 -11.31
CA GLY A 77 -14.62 -3.74 -11.38
C GLY A 77 -13.39 -3.93 -10.48
N THR A 78 -12.98 -2.93 -9.73
CA THR A 78 -11.82 -3.02 -8.82
C THR A 78 -12.14 -3.95 -7.65
N ASP A 79 -11.46 -5.08 -7.52
CA ASP A 79 -11.55 -5.91 -6.33
C ASP A 79 -10.75 -5.29 -5.17
N PRO A 80 -11.38 -4.97 -4.03
CA PRO A 80 -10.68 -4.29 -2.93
C PRO A 80 -9.58 -5.12 -2.28
N ARG A 81 -9.79 -6.44 -2.15
CA ARG A 81 -8.84 -7.33 -1.45
C ARG A 81 -7.62 -7.61 -2.32
N GLU A 82 -7.83 -7.87 -3.61
CA GLU A 82 -6.74 -8.08 -4.56
C GLU A 82 -5.92 -6.79 -4.72
N THR A 83 -6.59 -5.64 -4.85
CA THR A 83 -5.92 -4.34 -4.96
C THR A 83 -5.10 -4.02 -3.72
N ALA A 84 -5.64 -4.27 -2.51
CA ALA A 84 -4.89 -4.11 -1.27
C ALA A 84 -3.66 -5.02 -1.22
N ALA A 85 -3.78 -6.27 -1.67
CA ALA A 85 -2.64 -7.19 -1.78
C ALA A 85 -1.58 -6.66 -2.76
N THR A 86 -1.98 -6.14 -3.92
CA THR A 86 -1.09 -5.51 -4.91
C THR A 86 -0.37 -4.30 -4.32
N ILE A 87 -1.06 -3.45 -3.56
CA ILE A 87 -0.45 -2.29 -2.89
C ILE A 87 0.66 -2.75 -1.94
N VAL A 88 0.36 -3.71 -1.05
CA VAL A 88 1.34 -4.21 -0.08
C VAL A 88 2.52 -4.90 -0.78
N ALA A 89 2.25 -5.76 -1.76
CA ALA A 89 3.29 -6.45 -2.52
C ALA A 89 4.22 -5.48 -3.26
N THR A 90 3.67 -4.42 -3.87
CA THR A 90 4.45 -3.38 -4.55
C THR A 90 5.39 -2.66 -3.58
N VAL A 91 4.90 -2.30 -2.39
CA VAL A 91 5.73 -1.64 -1.36
C VAL A 91 6.85 -2.58 -0.89
N GLN A 92 6.56 -3.84 -0.61
CA GLN A 92 7.58 -4.81 -0.19
C GLN A 92 8.62 -5.08 -1.27
N GLY A 93 8.20 -5.30 -2.52
CA GLY A 93 9.09 -5.44 -3.67
C GLY A 93 9.94 -4.20 -3.90
N GLY A 94 9.36 -2.99 -3.74
CA GLY A 94 10.09 -1.73 -3.82
C GLY A 94 11.24 -1.65 -2.81
N TYR A 95 11.02 -2.09 -1.56
CA TYR A 95 12.09 -2.12 -0.55
C TYR A 95 13.22 -3.08 -0.96
N VAL A 96 12.89 -4.24 -1.54
CA VAL A 96 13.88 -5.20 -2.04
C VAL A 96 14.71 -4.59 -3.17
N LEU A 97 14.06 -3.97 -4.16
CA LEU A 97 14.75 -3.34 -5.29
C LEU A 97 15.60 -2.14 -4.87
N ALA A 98 15.13 -1.33 -3.92
CA ALA A 98 15.89 -0.21 -3.39
C ALA A 98 17.17 -0.67 -2.69
N ARG A 99 17.09 -1.74 -1.88
CA ARG A 99 18.27 -2.33 -1.24
C ARG A 99 19.23 -2.95 -2.24
N ALA A 100 18.72 -3.66 -3.25
CA ALA A 100 19.55 -4.29 -4.28
C ALA A 100 20.35 -3.25 -5.10
N SER A 101 19.79 -2.06 -5.30
CA SER A 101 20.40 -0.97 -6.08
C SER A 101 21.12 0.09 -5.24
N GLY A 102 20.95 0.09 -3.92
CA GLY A 102 21.46 1.15 -3.04
C GLY A 102 20.80 2.51 -3.26
N SER A 103 19.62 2.58 -3.87
CA SER A 103 18.92 3.82 -4.23
C SER A 103 17.40 3.71 -4.01
N SER A 104 16.72 4.82 -3.69
CA SER A 104 15.25 4.85 -3.61
C SER A 104 14.56 4.77 -4.97
N THR A 105 15.28 4.98 -6.06
CA THR A 105 14.72 5.18 -7.42
C THR A 105 13.73 4.09 -7.85
N ALA A 106 14.05 2.82 -7.55
CA ALA A 106 13.18 1.69 -7.90
C ALA A 106 11.90 1.67 -7.07
N PHE A 107 11.99 1.96 -5.76
CA PHE A 107 10.84 2.10 -4.87
C PHE A 107 9.93 3.23 -5.35
N ASP A 108 10.51 4.41 -5.61
CA ASP A 108 9.77 5.60 -6.01
C ASP A 108 9.07 5.38 -7.36
N SER A 109 9.71 4.67 -8.29
CA SER A 109 9.12 4.30 -9.58
C SER A 109 7.95 3.32 -9.43
N ALA A 110 8.09 2.31 -8.56
CA ALA A 110 7.02 1.36 -8.28
C ALA A 110 5.79 2.05 -7.65
N VAL A 111 6.03 2.97 -6.70
CA VAL A 111 4.96 3.78 -6.09
C VAL A 111 4.26 4.66 -7.12
N ARG A 112 5.01 5.39 -7.96
CA ARG A 112 4.41 6.23 -9.01
C ARG A 112 3.60 5.41 -10.01
N GLY A 113 4.11 4.24 -10.42
CA GLY A 113 3.42 3.35 -11.34
C GLY A 113 2.11 2.84 -10.76
N LEU A 114 2.12 2.38 -9.51
CA LEU A 114 0.90 1.93 -8.81
C LEU A 114 -0.13 3.06 -8.68
N LEU A 115 0.30 4.28 -8.32
CA LEU A 115 -0.60 5.42 -8.25
C LEU A 115 -1.22 5.78 -9.60
N ALA A 116 -0.47 5.65 -10.69
CA ALA A 116 -1.00 5.88 -12.04
C ALA A 116 -2.06 4.83 -12.43
N LEU A 117 -1.89 3.58 -12.01
CA LEU A 117 -2.88 2.51 -12.24
C LEU A 117 -4.15 2.68 -11.41
N LEU A 118 -4.02 3.19 -10.18
CA LEU A 118 -5.13 3.47 -9.26
C LEU A 118 -5.76 4.84 -9.47
N ALA A 119 -5.23 5.66 -10.37
CA ALA A 119 -5.72 7.02 -10.56
C ALA A 119 -7.19 7.00 -10.98
N PRO A 120 -8.06 7.81 -10.35
CA PRO A 120 -9.46 7.88 -10.70
C PRO A 120 -9.66 8.15 -12.19
N GLY A 121 -10.58 7.40 -12.81
CA GLY A 121 -10.99 7.66 -14.18
C GLY A 121 -11.46 9.11 -14.32
N ARG A 122 -11.05 9.80 -15.38
CA ARG A 122 -11.29 11.23 -15.65
C ARG A 122 -12.78 11.65 -15.67
N ALA A 123 -13.72 10.72 -15.50
CA ALA A 123 -15.16 10.95 -15.46
C ALA A 123 -15.68 11.52 -14.13
N ALA A 124 -14.92 11.44 -13.03
CA ALA A 124 -15.34 11.94 -11.72
C ALA A 124 -15.08 13.46 -11.49
N GLN A 125 -14.51 14.18 -12.45
CA GLN A 125 -14.10 15.58 -12.30
C GLN A 125 -15.19 16.62 -12.66
N SER A 126 -16.42 16.22 -12.95
CA SER A 126 -17.45 17.13 -13.51
C SER A 126 -18.62 17.50 -12.59
N THR A 127 -18.48 17.46 -11.25
CA THR A 127 -19.60 17.76 -10.33
C THR A 127 -19.29 18.72 -9.18
N THR A 128 -18.32 19.64 -9.32
CA THR A 128 -18.09 20.68 -8.30
C THR A 128 -18.26 22.13 -8.79
N ASP A 129 -18.50 22.39 -10.07
CA ASP A 129 -18.84 23.75 -10.54
C ASP A 129 -20.30 23.81 -11.03
N ALA A 130 -21.24 24.01 -10.10
CA ALA A 130 -22.59 24.52 -10.35
C ALA A 130 -23.12 25.32 -9.15
#